data_AF-A0A0B7ATW8-F1
#
_entry.id   AF-A0A0B7ATW8-F1
#
_cell.length_a   1.000
_cell.length_b   1.000
_cell.length_c   1.000
_cell.angle_alpha   90.00
_cell.angle_beta   90.00
_cell.angle_gamma   90.00
#
_symmetry.space_group_name_H-M   'P 1'
#
loop_
_entity.id
_entity.type
_entity.pdbx_description
1 polymer ?
#
loop_
_entity_poly.entity_id
_entity_poly.type
_entity_poly.pdbx_seq_one_letter_code
_entity_poly.pdbx_strand_id
1 'polypeptide(L)'
;RDSTPVSQNDPVVEIGGNDITLVHRYSGRAPEENKPLSFSVPFIETQWYRMDGEPTPREHLLMVLADLKFILIRATHTVSTEESAISSISLDIAESRNTGQERASPVEQCA
;
A
#
# COMPACT_ATOMS: atom_id res chain seq x y z
N ARG A 1 2.28 -18.08 -24.03
CA ARG A 1 2.63 -17.14 -22.93
C ARG A 1 2.29 -17.84 -21.63
N ASP A 2 3.17 -17.78 -20.63
CA ASP A 2 2.91 -18.36 -19.31
C ASP A 2 2.18 -17.32 -18.44
N SER A 3 0.87 -17.49 -18.28
CA SER A 3 0.01 -16.60 -17.51
C SER A 3 -0.14 -17.04 -16.05
N THR A 4 0.73 -17.93 -15.57
CA THR A 4 0.72 -18.36 -14.17
C THR A 4 0.91 -17.13 -13.26
N PRO A 5 0.01 -16.88 -12.30
CA PRO A 5 0.15 -15.77 -11.36
C PRO A 5 1.42 -15.90 -10.52
N VAL A 6 2.09 -14.78 -10.27
CA VAL A 6 3.11 -14.70 -9.21
C VAL A 6 2.42 -14.96 -7.87
N SER A 7 3.17 -15.52 -6.90
CA SER A 7 2.69 -15.85 -5.55
C SER A 7 1.76 -14.76 -5.01
N GLN A 8 0.52 -15.14 -4.67
CA GLN A 8 -0.44 -14.22 -4.06
C GLN A 8 -0.02 -13.77 -2.65
N ASN A 9 0.90 -14.53 -2.04
CA ASN A 9 1.48 -14.14 -0.77
C ASN A 9 2.52 -13.05 -0.91
N ASP A 10 2.95 -12.66 -2.11
CA ASP A 10 3.94 -11.60 -2.30
C ASP A 10 3.29 -10.22 -2.11
N PRO A 11 4.03 -9.23 -1.58
CA PRO A 11 3.45 -7.93 -1.30
C PRO A 11 3.09 -7.20 -2.58
N VAL A 12 2.01 -6.42 -2.53
CA VAL A 12 1.57 -5.60 -3.67
C VAL A 12 2.03 -4.16 -3.55
N VAL A 13 2.19 -3.69 -2.31
CA VAL A 13 2.71 -2.36 -1.98
C VAL A 13 3.69 -2.51 -0.83
N GLU A 14 4.78 -1.78 -0.93
CA GLU A 14 5.78 -1.64 0.12
C GLU A 14 6.00 -0.15 0.39
N ILE A 15 6.11 0.21 1.67
CA ILE A 15 6.46 1.56 2.10
C ILE A 15 7.66 1.48 3.04
N GLY A 16 8.48 2.52 3.02
CA GLY A 16 9.64 2.59 3.90
C GLY A 16 9.99 4.01 4.31
N GLY A 17 10.45 4.13 5.55
CA GLY A 17 10.72 5.40 6.22
C GLY A 17 11.18 5.15 7.66
N ASN A 18 11.99 6.05 8.24
CA ASN A 18 12.54 5.85 9.60
C ASN A 18 13.14 4.45 9.84
N ASP A 19 13.83 3.90 8.83
CA ASP A 19 14.47 2.57 8.83
C ASP A 19 13.51 1.38 9.09
N ILE A 20 12.21 1.62 8.94
CA ILE A 20 11.15 0.60 8.98
C ILE A 20 10.63 0.37 7.56
N THR A 21 10.39 -0.89 7.23
CA THR A 21 9.76 -1.31 5.98
C THR A 21 8.48 -2.08 6.29
N LEU A 22 7.37 -1.65 5.67
CA LEU A 22 6.06 -2.25 5.82
C LEU A 22 5.53 -2.69 4.47
N VAL A 23 4.85 -3.83 4.46
CA VAL A 23 4.26 -4.44 3.27
C VAL A 23 2.75 -4.58 3.42
N HIS A 24 2.05 -4.32 2.32
CA HIS A 24 0.64 -4.59 2.16
C HIS A 24 0.45 -5.75 1.20
N ARG A 25 -0.37 -6.73 1.61
CA ARG A 25 -0.76 -7.87 0.78
C ARG A 25 -2.22 -7.72 0.42
N TYR A 26 -2.52 -7.67 -0.87
CA TYR A 26 -3.89 -7.56 -1.33
C TYR A 26 -4.57 -8.92 -1.29
N SER A 27 -5.63 -9.05 -0.51
CA SER A 27 -6.43 -10.27 -0.39
C SER A 27 -7.59 -10.35 -1.38
N GLY A 28 -7.74 -9.35 -2.24
CA GLY A 28 -8.76 -9.35 -3.30
C GLY A 28 -8.33 -10.14 -4.53
N ARG A 29 -9.07 -9.95 -5.63
CA ARG A 29 -8.83 -10.69 -6.87
C ARG A 29 -7.52 -10.25 -7.53
N ALA A 30 -6.69 -11.21 -7.94
CA ALA A 30 -5.51 -10.91 -8.74
C ALA A 30 -5.90 -10.16 -10.04
N PRO A 31 -5.05 -9.23 -10.54
CA PRO A 31 -5.27 -8.59 -11.83
C PRO A 31 -5.44 -9.63 -12.93
N GLU A 32 -6.46 -9.46 -13.76
CA GLU A 32 -6.66 -10.25 -14.96
C GLU A 32 -5.94 -9.61 -16.15
N GLU A 33 -5.47 -10.44 -17.09
CA GLU A 33 -4.84 -9.95 -18.32
C GLU A 33 -5.79 -9.02 -19.09
N ASN A 34 -5.27 -7.87 -19.53
CA ASN A 34 -5.99 -6.83 -20.27
C ASN A 34 -7.25 -6.26 -19.58
N LYS A 35 -7.36 -6.40 -18.25
CA LYS A 35 -8.44 -5.77 -17.48
C LYS A 35 -7.85 -4.82 -16.43
N PRO A 36 -8.24 -3.53 -16.43
CA PRO A 36 -7.83 -2.62 -15.39
C PRO A 36 -8.42 -3.05 -14.05
N LEU A 37 -7.61 -3.04 -13.00
CA LEU A 37 -8.03 -3.28 -11.62
C LEU A 37 -7.74 -2.02 -10.80
N SER A 38 -8.77 -1.46 -10.18
CA SER A 38 -8.63 -0.39 -9.20
C SER A 38 -8.69 -0.97 -7.80
N PHE A 39 -7.75 -0.57 -6.94
CA PHE A 39 -7.74 -0.96 -5.54
C PHE A 39 -7.25 0.20 -4.69
N SER A 40 -7.66 0.20 -3.42
CA SER A 40 -7.24 1.18 -2.42
C SER A 40 -6.41 0.48 -1.36
N VAL A 41 -5.37 1.14 -0.89
CA VAL A 41 -4.51 0.66 0.19
C VAL A 41 -4.69 1.58 1.39
N PRO A 42 -5.48 1.18 2.42
CA PRO A 42 -5.67 2.00 3.59
C PRO A 42 -4.37 2.12 4.39
N PHE A 43 -3.99 3.34 4.76
CA PHE A 43 -2.93 3.60 5.74
C PHE A 43 -3.47 3.41 7.16
N ILE A 44 -3.83 2.16 7.48
CA ILE A 44 -4.33 1.71 8.79
C ILE A 44 -3.49 0.50 9.20
N GLU A 45 -2.94 0.50 10.41
CA GLU A 45 -1.89 -0.44 10.85
C GLU A 45 -2.26 -1.91 10.68
N THR A 46 -3.55 -2.24 10.83
CA THR A 46 -4.09 -3.60 10.64
C THR A 46 -4.04 -4.11 9.20
N GLN A 47 -3.77 -3.23 8.23
CA GLN A 47 -3.60 -3.56 6.81
C GLN A 47 -2.13 -3.69 6.41
N TRP A 48 -1.19 -3.47 7.32
CA TRP A 48 0.25 -3.49 7.05
C TRP A 48 0.94 -4.54 7.91
N TYR A 49 1.98 -5.14 7.35
CA TYR A 49 2.83 -6.12 8.03
C TYR A 49 4.28 -5.71 7.90
N ARG A 50 5.10 -6.12 8.86
CA ARG A 50 6.55 -6.04 8.73
C ARG A 50 7.06 -7.10 7.74
N MET A 51 8.30 -6.94 7.29
CA MET A 51 8.94 -7.88 6.35
C MET A 51 9.09 -9.31 6.91
N ASP A 52 9.18 -9.46 8.23
CA ASP A 52 9.18 -10.76 8.92
C ASP A 52 7.79 -11.42 9.02
N GLY A 53 6.75 -10.74 8.55
CA GLY A 53 5.36 -11.21 8.57
C GLY A 53 4.60 -10.85 9.84
N GLU A 54 5.24 -10.20 10.81
CA GLU A 54 4.58 -9.78 12.04
C GLU A 54 3.60 -8.61 11.79
N PRO A 55 2.51 -8.53 12.57
CA PRO A 55 1.58 -7.39 12.52
C PRO A 55 2.30 -6.07 12.78
N THR A 56 1.81 -4.99 12.17
CA THR A 56 2.36 -3.66 12.37
C THR A 56 1.64 -2.95 13.53
N PRO A 57 2.35 -2.51 14.59
CA PRO A 57 1.75 -1.62 15.57
C PRO A 57 1.55 -0.23 14.98
N ARG A 58 0.53 0.49 15.48
CA ARG A 58 0.20 1.86 15.02
C ARG A 58 1.42 2.79 14.98
N GLU A 59 2.27 2.74 16.00
CA GLU A 59 3.50 3.53 16.09
C GLU A 59 4.43 3.33 14.88
N HIS A 60 4.65 2.09 14.43
CA HIS A 60 5.54 1.82 13.31
C HIS A 60 4.99 2.38 11.98
N LEU A 61 3.68 2.27 11.76
CA LEU A 61 3.05 2.87 10.59
C LEU A 61 3.24 4.40 10.59
N LEU A 62 3.01 5.03 11.73
CA LEU A 62 3.18 6.48 11.88
C LEU A 62 4.63 6.92 11.75
N MET A 63 5.59 6.15 12.28
CA MET A 63 7.01 6.39 12.07
C MET A 63 7.36 6.34 10.58
N VAL A 64 6.90 5.34 9.84
CA VAL A 64 7.14 5.30 8.38
C VAL A 64 6.54 6.52 7.68
N LEU A 65 5.31 6.92 8.04
CA LEU A 65 4.65 8.06 7.42
C LEU A 65 5.29 9.41 7.79
N ALA A 66 5.93 9.52 8.96
CA ALA A 66 6.60 10.74 9.40
C ALA A 66 7.86 11.08 8.58
N ASP A 67 8.55 10.07 8.04
CA ASP A 67 9.71 10.21 7.14
C ASP A 67 9.60 9.22 5.97
N LEU A 68 8.55 9.33 5.17
CA LEU A 68 8.27 8.41 4.07
C LEU A 68 9.29 8.58 2.94
N LYS A 69 10.18 7.60 2.77
CA LYS A 69 11.25 7.60 1.77
C LYS A 69 10.80 7.01 0.43
N PHE A 70 9.95 5.98 0.46
CA PHE A 70 9.46 5.35 -0.76
C PHE A 70 8.08 4.72 -0.61
N ILE A 71 7.39 4.62 -1.74
CA ILE A 71 6.20 3.79 -1.97
C ILE A 71 6.49 2.96 -3.23
N LEU A 72 6.56 1.65 -3.11
CA LEU A 72 6.76 0.72 -4.22
C LEU A 72 5.46 -0.02 -4.50
N ILE A 73 5.07 -0.09 -5.77
CA ILE A 73 3.88 -0.81 -6.22
C ILE A 73 4.34 -1.91 -7.18
N ARG A 74 3.87 -3.15 -6.95
CA ARG A 74 4.22 -4.29 -7.79
C ARG A 74 3.71 -4.09 -9.22
N ALA A 75 4.60 -4.23 -10.20
CA ALA A 75 4.26 -4.13 -11.62
C ALA A 75 4.08 -5.51 -12.30
N THR A 76 4.72 -6.56 -11.78
CA THR A 76 4.73 -7.90 -12.36
C THR A 76 3.73 -8.81 -11.64
N HIS A 77 2.77 -9.37 -12.38
CA HIS A 77 1.68 -10.19 -11.79
C HIS A 77 1.65 -11.63 -12.31
N THR A 78 2.34 -11.92 -13.42
CA THR A 78 2.49 -13.27 -13.97
C THR A 78 3.96 -13.59 -14.23
N VAL A 79 4.30 -14.88 -14.33
CA VAL A 79 5.67 -15.36 -14.61
C VAL A 79 6.26 -14.74 -15.88
N SER A 80 5.43 -14.46 -16.88
CA SER A 80 5.84 -13.88 -18.17
C SER A 80 5.09 -12.58 -18.49
N THR A 81 5.20 -11.57 -17.61
CA THR A 81 4.64 -10.23 -17.87
C THR A 81 5.45 -9.51 -18.95
N GLU A 82 4.82 -9.16 -20.08
CA GLU A 82 5.46 -8.37 -21.15
C GLU A 82 5.30 -6.85 -20.92
N GLU A 83 4.11 -6.42 -20.52
CA GLU A 83 3.78 -5.02 -20.25
C GLU A 83 2.89 -4.95 -19.00
N SER A 84 3.06 -3.87 -18.24
CA SER A 84 2.18 -3.52 -17.13
C SER A 84 2.03 -2.01 -17.11
N ALA A 85 0.81 -1.54 -16.84
CA ALA A 85 0.47 -0.12 -16.83
C ALA A 85 -0.24 0.23 -15.52
N ILE A 86 0.10 1.40 -14.99
CA ILE A 86 -0.55 1.99 -13.82
C ILE A 86 -1.02 3.40 -14.18
N SER A 87 -2.17 3.79 -13.66
CA SER A 87 -2.76 5.11 -13.88
C SER A 87 -3.61 5.53 -12.68
N SER A 88 -3.97 6.82 -12.63
CA SER A 88 -4.87 7.38 -11.61
C SER A 88 -4.41 7.17 -10.16
N ILE A 89 -3.11 7.32 -9.91
CA ILE A 89 -2.54 7.23 -8.56
C ILE A 89 -2.89 8.50 -7.79
N SER A 90 -3.54 8.34 -6.64
CA SER A 90 -3.83 9.41 -5.68
C SER A 90 -3.56 8.94 -4.25
N LEU A 91 -3.21 9.89 -3.38
CA LEU A 91 -3.01 9.66 -1.96
C LEU A 91 -3.81 10.68 -1.17
N ASP A 92 -4.71 10.20 -0.33
CA ASP A 92 -5.50 11.06 0.55
C ASP A 92 -4.64 11.58 1.70
N ILE A 93 -4.82 12.85 2.04
CA ILE A 93 -4.17 13.50 3.17
C ILE A 93 -5.23 14.07 4.11
N ALA A 94 -4.91 14.14 5.40
CA ALA A 94 -5.71 14.91 6.32
C ALA A 94 -5.36 16.40 6.25
N GLU A 95 -6.33 17.22 6.61
CA GLU A 95 -6.20 18.67 6.55
C GLU A 95 -6.55 19.30 7.90
N SER A 96 -5.76 20.29 8.31
CA SER A 96 -5.96 21.00 9.59
C SER A 96 -7.17 21.92 9.56
N ARG A 97 -7.56 22.42 8.37
CA ARG A 97 -8.77 23.23 8.20
C ARG A 97 -9.99 22.33 8.29
N ASN A 98 -11.07 22.84 8.88
CA ASN A 98 -12.34 22.14 8.86
C ASN A 98 -12.88 22.11 7.42
N THR A 99 -12.82 20.94 6.78
CA THR A 99 -13.33 20.71 5.42
C THR A 99 -14.84 20.43 5.39
N GLY A 100 -15.50 20.37 6.56
CA GLY A 100 -16.89 19.93 6.70
C GLY A 100 -17.08 18.41 6.59
N GLN A 101 -15.98 17.65 6.45
CA GLN A 101 -15.99 16.18 6.42
C GLN A 101 -15.87 15.60 7.83
N GLU A 102 -16.06 14.28 7.94
CA GLU A 102 -15.83 13.57 9.20
C GLU A 102 -14.38 13.70 9.66
N ARG A 103 -14.19 13.69 10.99
CA ARG A 103 -12.87 13.75 11.59
C ARG A 103 -12.05 12.52 11.19
N ALA A 104 -10.88 12.75 10.60
CA ALA A 104 -9.89 11.72 10.29
C ALA A 104 -9.24 11.18 11.58
N SER A 105 -9.98 10.38 12.35
CA SER A 105 -9.51 9.78 13.62
C SER A 105 -8.21 8.98 13.51
N PRO A 106 -7.89 8.30 12.38
CA PRO A 106 -6.62 7.61 12.23
C PRO A 106 -5.39 8.52 12.13
N VAL A 107 -5.55 9.83 11.90
CA VAL A 107 -4.45 10.78 11.70
C VAL A 107 -4.04 11.45 13.01
N GLU A 108 -2.73 11.55 13.21
CA GLU A 108 -2.14 12.27 14.35
C GLU A 108 -1.67 13.66 13.91
N GLN A 109 -1.93 14.65 14.76
CA GLN A 109 -1.44 16.01 14.59
C GLN A 109 -0.26 16.20 15.54
N CYS A 110 0.96 16.19 15.00
CA CYS A 110 2.18 16.49 15.75
C CYS A 110 2.37 18.02 15.86
N ALA A 111 2.96 18.49 16.96
CA ALA A 111 3.22 19.90 17.27
C ALA A 111 4.70 20.26 17.09
#